data_AF-A0A2M9L336-F1
#
_entry.id   AF-A0A2M9L336-F1
#
_cell.length_a   1.000
_cell.length_b   1.000
_cell.length_c   1.000
_cell.angle_alpha   90.00
_cell.angle_beta   90.00
_cell.angle_gamma   90.00
#
_symmetry.space_group_name_H-M   'P 1'
#
loop_
_entity.id
_entity.type
_entity.pdbx_description
1 polymer ?
#
loop_
_entity_poly.entity_id
_entity_poly.type
_entity_poly.pdbx_seq_one_letter_code
_entity_poly.pdbx_strand_id
1 'polypeptide(L)'
;MSERQALTRGIRRWLVFFIVCLVLSGLTAFPLVTELRWAEDLLSASASPVPEHFPGLMEWITRVREGLDTIDREQPFMLYGTDWLAFAHLVIAVAFYGPYRDPVRNIWVIEFGMIACAGIIPLALICGPIRGIPFWWSVIDMSFGVFGVIPLLIVRRMIKRLEVLERAAATANPAPVAAGA
;
A
#
# COMPACT_ATOMS: atom_id res chain seq x y z
N MET A 1 28.57 -7.53 14.17
CA MET A 1 27.72 -6.93 13.10
C MET A 1 27.65 -5.45 13.38
N SER A 2 28.02 -4.56 12.45
CA SER A 2 27.99 -3.11 12.76
C SER A 2 26.56 -2.61 12.91
N GLU A 3 26.33 -1.64 13.79
CA GLU A 3 25.00 -1.04 14.03
C GLU A 3 24.36 -0.57 12.72
N ARG A 4 25.15 0.03 11.82
CA ARG A 4 24.75 0.42 10.47
C ARG A 4 24.16 -0.75 9.67
N GLN A 5 24.85 -1.88 9.64
CA GLN A 5 24.40 -3.06 8.89
C GLN A 5 23.11 -3.68 9.46
N ALA A 6 22.93 -3.64 10.78
CA ALA A 6 21.70 -4.11 11.42
C ALA A 6 20.52 -3.19 11.05
N LEU A 7 20.73 -1.88 11.08
CA LEU A 7 19.73 -0.87 10.75
C LEU A 7 19.31 -0.94 9.28
N THR A 8 20.26 -1.02 8.34
CA THR A 8 19.97 -1.18 6.90
C THR A 8 19.19 -2.46 6.63
N ARG A 9 19.50 -3.57 7.31
CA ARG A 9 18.73 -4.82 7.18
C ARG A 9 17.31 -4.67 7.67
N GLY A 10 17.11 -4.01 8.82
CA GLY A 10 15.78 -3.74 9.36
C GLY A 10 14.95 -2.87 8.41
N ILE A 11 15.54 -1.81 7.86
CA ILE A 11 14.90 -0.95 6.84
C ILE A 11 14.45 -1.80 5.65
N ARG A 12 15.34 -2.61 5.09
CA ARG A 12 15.03 -3.45 3.92
C ARG A 12 13.91 -4.46 4.19
N ARG A 13 13.85 -5.07 5.37
CA ARG A 13 12.76 -6.00 5.72
C ARG A 13 11.41 -5.29 5.76
N TRP A 14 11.34 -4.13 6.42
CA TRP A 14 10.11 -3.34 6.47
C TRP A 14 9.69 -2.83 5.10
N LEU A 15 10.65 -2.43 4.26
CA LEU A 15 10.38 -2.04 2.87
C LEU A 15 9.84 -3.19 2.05
N VAL A 16 10.46 -4.38 2.13
CA VAL A 16 9.97 -5.57 1.41
C VAL A 16 8.57 -5.94 1.88
N PHE A 17 8.31 -5.93 3.19
CA PHE A 17 6.97 -6.16 3.73
C PHE A 17 5.96 -5.18 3.14
N PHE A 18 6.25 -3.87 3.18
CA PHE A 18 5.38 -2.84 2.62
C PHE A 18 5.16 -3.02 1.11
N ILE A 19 6.22 -3.28 0.35
CA ILE A 19 6.16 -3.52 -1.11
C ILE A 19 5.27 -4.73 -1.42
N VAL A 20 5.42 -5.83 -0.68
CA VAL A 20 4.59 -7.03 -0.89
C VAL A 20 3.13 -6.72 -0.60
N CYS A 21 2.81 -6.06 0.50
CA CYS A 21 1.44 -5.64 0.80
C CYS A 21 0.87 -4.72 -0.29
N LEU A 22 1.65 -3.74 -0.76
CA LEU A 22 1.25 -2.83 -1.83
C LEU A 22 0.97 -3.56 -3.15
N VAL A 23 1.85 -4.49 -3.54
CA VAL A 23 1.70 -5.28 -4.76
C VAL A 23 0.49 -6.20 -4.65
N LEU A 24 0.33 -6.93 -3.54
CA LEU A 24 -0.82 -7.80 -3.34
C LEU A 24 -2.13 -7.01 -3.39
N SER A 25 -2.18 -5.84 -2.74
CA SER A 25 -3.35 -4.95 -2.79
C SER A 25 -3.66 -4.43 -4.20
N GLY A 26 -2.66 -4.26 -5.07
CA GLY A 26 -2.88 -3.89 -6.46
C GLY A 26 -3.31 -5.05 -7.34
N LEU A 27 -2.72 -6.24 -7.10
CA LEU A 27 -2.97 -7.43 -7.92
C LEU A 27 -4.42 -7.93 -7.84
N THR A 28 -5.10 -7.75 -6.71
CA THR A 28 -6.52 -8.12 -6.54
C THR A 28 -7.46 -7.35 -7.49
N ALA A 29 -7.02 -6.22 -8.05
CA ALA A 29 -7.82 -5.47 -9.02
C ALA A 29 -7.82 -6.08 -10.43
N PHE A 30 -6.93 -7.02 -10.75
CA PHE A 30 -6.94 -7.74 -12.04
C PHE A 30 -8.07 -8.79 -12.11
N PRO A 31 -8.13 -9.81 -11.23
CA PRO A 31 -9.20 -10.80 -11.24
C PRO A 31 -10.41 -10.36 -10.39
N LEU A 32 -10.69 -9.06 -10.29
CA LEU A 32 -11.65 -8.48 -9.33
C LEU A 32 -13.02 -9.18 -9.35
N VAL A 33 -13.55 -9.47 -10.54
CA VAL A 33 -14.83 -10.17 -10.71
C VAL A 33 -14.78 -11.59 -10.13
N THR A 34 -13.70 -12.32 -10.41
CA THR A 34 -13.55 -13.71 -9.95
C THR A 34 -13.31 -13.77 -8.45
N GLU A 35 -12.43 -12.92 -7.93
CA GLU A 35 -12.15 -12.84 -6.49
C GLU A 35 -13.40 -12.45 -5.70
N LEU A 36 -14.23 -11.54 -6.20
CA LEU A 36 -15.45 -11.15 -5.51
C LEU A 36 -16.51 -12.26 -5.51
N ARG A 37 -16.63 -13.04 -6.60
CA ARG A 37 -17.48 -14.24 -6.63
C ARG A 37 -17.06 -15.23 -5.56
N TRP A 38 -15.77 -15.54 -5.47
CA TRP A 38 -15.24 -16.44 -4.44
C TRP A 38 -15.44 -15.89 -3.01
N ALA A 39 -15.26 -14.58 -2.83
CA ALA A 39 -15.49 -13.94 -1.54
C ALA A 39 -16.96 -14.06 -1.12
N GLU A 40 -17.91 -13.82 -2.04
CA GLU A 40 -19.33 -13.98 -1.74
C GLU A 40 -19.72 -15.44 -1.47
N ASP A 41 -19.22 -16.39 -2.28
CA ASP A 41 -19.46 -17.83 -2.05
C ASP A 41 -18.97 -18.26 -0.66
N LEU A 42 -17.81 -17.77 -0.24
CA LEU A 42 -17.26 -18.04 1.10
C LEU A 42 -18.10 -17.39 2.20
N LEU A 43 -18.53 -16.15 2.02
CA LEU A 43 -19.31 -15.40 3.01
C LEU A 43 -20.75 -15.92 3.13
N SER A 44 -21.32 -16.48 2.06
CA SER A 44 -22.68 -17.03 2.01
C SER A 44 -22.74 -18.52 2.33
N ALA A 45 -21.60 -19.20 2.50
CA ALA A 45 -21.55 -20.60 2.88
C ALA A 45 -22.31 -20.85 4.19
N SER A 46 -22.97 -22.00 4.31
CA SER A 46 -23.82 -22.34 5.47
C SER A 46 -23.10 -22.37 6.82
N ALA A 47 -21.76 -22.44 6.82
CA ALA A 47 -20.94 -22.37 8.03
C ALA A 47 -20.49 -20.94 8.38
N SER A 48 -20.81 -19.95 7.54
CA SER A 48 -20.47 -18.55 7.74
C SER A 48 -21.50 -17.88 8.65
N PRO A 49 -21.07 -17.20 9.73
CA PRO A 49 -21.98 -16.44 10.59
C PRO A 49 -22.31 -15.04 10.02
N VAL A 50 -21.73 -14.68 8.87
CA VAL A 50 -21.82 -13.34 8.28
C VAL A 50 -23.24 -12.98 7.82
N PRO A 51 -24.01 -13.86 7.15
CA PRO A 51 -25.37 -13.52 6.73
C PRO A 51 -26.29 -13.17 7.91
N GLU A 52 -26.08 -13.80 9.06
CA GLU A 52 -26.90 -13.60 10.26
C GLU A 52 -26.45 -12.41 11.11
N HIS A 53 -25.13 -12.22 11.29
CA HIS A 53 -24.59 -11.17 12.16
C HIS A 53 -24.30 -9.86 11.43
N PHE A 54 -24.05 -9.89 10.13
CA PHE A 54 -23.71 -8.71 9.31
C PHE A 54 -24.50 -8.68 8.00
N PRO A 55 -25.86 -8.65 8.04
CA PRO A 55 -26.68 -8.69 6.83
C PRO A 55 -26.37 -7.54 5.85
N GLY A 56 -26.09 -6.34 6.36
CA GLY A 56 -25.73 -5.18 5.53
C GLY A 56 -24.38 -5.32 4.80
N LEU A 57 -23.43 -6.08 5.35
CA LEU A 57 -22.20 -6.44 4.64
C LEU A 57 -22.52 -7.41 3.50
N MET A 58 -23.38 -8.39 3.75
CA MET A 58 -23.75 -9.38 2.75
C MET A 58 -24.51 -8.76 1.57
N GLU A 59 -25.52 -7.92 1.86
CA GLU A 59 -26.25 -7.17 0.85
C GLU A 59 -25.34 -6.29 0.00
N TRP A 60 -24.37 -5.63 0.65
CA TRP A 60 -23.41 -4.78 -0.05
C TRP A 60 -22.49 -5.59 -0.99
N ILE A 61 -21.91 -6.69 -0.50
CA ILE A 61 -21.06 -7.58 -1.32
C ILE A 61 -21.84 -8.11 -2.52
N THR A 62 -23.07 -8.59 -2.30
CA THR A 62 -23.95 -9.12 -3.35
C THR A 62 -24.22 -8.05 -4.41
N ARG A 63 -24.55 -6.83 -3.99
CA ARG A 63 -24.79 -5.69 -4.90
C ARG A 63 -23.55 -5.35 -5.73
N VAL A 64 -22.36 -5.36 -5.13
CA VAL A 64 -21.12 -5.08 -5.86
C VAL A 64 -20.80 -6.20 -6.84
N ARG A 65 -20.99 -7.48 -6.46
CA ARG A 65 -20.80 -8.63 -7.36
C ARG A 65 -21.71 -8.54 -8.56
N GLU A 66 -23.01 -8.36 -8.36
CA GLU A 66 -23.98 -8.25 -9.46
C GLU A 66 -23.67 -7.08 -10.41
N GLY A 67 -23.24 -5.94 -9.85
CA GLY A 67 -22.80 -4.80 -10.63
C GLY A 67 -21.56 -5.11 -11.48
N LEU A 68 -20.55 -5.74 -10.89
CA LEU A 68 -19.34 -6.16 -11.61
C LEU A 68 -19.61 -7.23 -12.67
N ASP A 69 -20.46 -8.22 -12.38
CA ASP A 69 -20.87 -9.26 -13.33
C ASP A 69 -21.62 -8.66 -14.53
N THR A 70 -22.46 -7.66 -14.29
CA THR A 70 -23.15 -6.94 -15.37
C THR A 70 -22.16 -6.16 -16.22
N ILE A 71 -21.19 -5.46 -15.61
CA ILE A 71 -20.14 -4.75 -16.33
C ILE A 71 -19.28 -5.72 -17.14
N ASP A 72 -18.83 -6.82 -16.56
CA ASP A 72 -18.00 -7.84 -17.21
C ASP A 72 -18.71 -8.45 -18.43
N ARG A 73 -20.01 -8.73 -18.32
CA ARG A 73 -20.81 -9.30 -19.40
C ARG A 73 -21.13 -8.29 -20.50
N GLU A 74 -21.52 -7.07 -20.12
CA GLU A 74 -22.14 -6.12 -21.06
C GLU A 74 -21.17 -5.04 -21.53
N GLN A 75 -20.25 -4.59 -20.68
CA GLN A 75 -19.34 -3.45 -20.94
C GLN A 75 -17.92 -3.73 -20.40
N PRO A 76 -17.26 -4.84 -20.79
CA PRO A 76 -15.99 -5.29 -20.18
C PRO A 76 -14.85 -4.28 -20.31
N PHE A 77 -14.88 -3.40 -21.33
CA PHE A 77 -13.88 -2.35 -21.49
C PHE A 77 -13.81 -1.37 -20.30
N MET A 78 -14.86 -1.28 -19.48
CA MET A 78 -14.86 -0.47 -18.26
C MET A 78 -13.92 -1.03 -17.19
N LEU A 79 -13.72 -2.35 -17.14
CA LEU A 79 -12.78 -3.00 -16.22
C LEU A 79 -11.32 -2.68 -16.57
N TYR A 80 -11.02 -2.18 -17.77
CA TYR A 80 -9.69 -1.69 -18.07
C TYR A 80 -9.23 -0.57 -17.13
N GLY A 81 -10.18 0.19 -16.54
CA GLY A 81 -9.87 1.15 -15.48
C GLY A 81 -9.26 0.50 -14.22
N THR A 82 -9.69 -0.71 -13.85
CA THR A 82 -9.13 -1.44 -12.70
C THR A 82 -7.75 -1.99 -13.01
N ASP A 83 -7.49 -2.38 -14.27
CA ASP A 83 -6.15 -2.78 -14.73
C ASP A 83 -5.13 -1.65 -14.59
N TRP A 84 -5.51 -0.41 -14.95
CA TRP A 84 -4.65 0.76 -14.76
C TRP A 84 -4.39 1.07 -13.29
N LEU A 85 -5.40 0.90 -12.43
CA LEU A 85 -5.23 1.05 -10.98
C LEU A 85 -4.28 -0.01 -10.42
N ALA A 86 -4.41 -1.27 -10.85
CA ALA A 86 -3.50 -2.35 -10.50
C ALA A 86 -2.07 -2.02 -10.94
N PHE A 87 -1.91 -1.58 -12.19
CA PHE A 87 -0.61 -1.20 -12.75
C PHE A 87 0.04 -0.03 -11.97
N ALA A 88 -0.73 0.96 -11.53
CA ALA A 88 -0.22 2.06 -10.72
C ALA A 88 0.44 1.56 -9.42
N HIS A 89 -0.14 0.57 -8.76
CA HIS A 89 0.46 -0.04 -7.56
C HIS A 89 1.80 -0.71 -7.87
N LEU A 90 1.91 -1.41 -8.99
CA LEU A 90 3.15 -2.03 -9.44
C LEU A 90 4.23 -0.97 -9.74
N VAL A 91 3.87 0.11 -10.42
CA VAL A 91 4.79 1.22 -10.70
C VAL A 91 5.25 1.91 -9.41
N ILE A 92 4.34 2.14 -8.45
CA ILE A 92 4.69 2.69 -7.14
C ILE A 92 5.64 1.74 -6.40
N ALA A 93 5.37 0.42 -6.42
CA ALA A 93 6.25 -0.57 -5.81
C ALA A 93 7.67 -0.53 -6.39
N VAL A 94 7.81 -0.31 -7.71
CA VAL A 94 9.12 -0.11 -8.35
C VAL A 94 9.83 1.15 -7.83
N ALA A 95 9.10 2.25 -7.56
CA ALA A 95 9.71 3.46 -6.99
C ALA A 95 10.37 3.20 -5.61
N PHE A 96 9.81 2.29 -4.80
CA PHE A 96 10.38 1.87 -3.51
C PHE A 96 11.68 1.05 -3.65
N TYR A 97 12.07 0.65 -4.86
CA TYR A 97 13.41 0.09 -5.09
C TYR A 97 14.54 1.11 -4.82
N GLY A 98 14.27 2.40 -5.01
CA GLY A 98 15.19 3.49 -4.67
C GLY A 98 15.67 3.43 -3.21
N PRO A 99 14.76 3.56 -2.22
CA PRO A 99 15.13 3.45 -0.80
C PRO A 99 15.58 2.05 -0.38
N TYR A 100 15.21 0.99 -1.10
CA TYR A 100 15.78 -0.35 -0.85
C TYR A 100 17.29 -0.40 -1.15
N ARG A 101 17.71 0.24 -2.24
CA ARG A 101 19.12 0.33 -2.66
C ARG A 101 19.89 1.32 -1.79
N ASP A 102 19.41 2.55 -1.68
CA ASP A 102 20.02 3.65 -0.93
C ASP A 102 18.94 4.42 -0.14
N PRO A 103 18.70 4.05 1.12
CA PRO A 103 17.60 4.62 1.91
C PRO A 103 17.79 6.09 2.28
N VAL A 104 19.02 6.54 2.54
CA VAL A 104 19.27 7.92 3.00
C VAL A 104 19.07 8.90 1.84
N ARG A 105 19.62 8.57 0.66
CA ARG A 105 19.46 9.40 -0.53
C ARG A 105 18.02 9.46 -1.05
N ASN A 106 17.24 8.39 -0.84
CA ASN A 106 15.87 8.25 -1.36
C ASN A 106 14.79 8.33 -0.28
N ILE A 107 15.07 8.99 0.85
CA ILE A 107 14.09 9.14 1.95
C ILE A 107 12.78 9.79 1.50
N TRP A 108 12.83 10.66 0.48
CA TRP A 108 11.65 11.31 -0.08
C TRP A 108 10.62 10.31 -0.62
N VAL A 109 11.04 9.15 -1.15
CA VAL A 109 10.10 8.12 -1.62
C VAL A 109 9.25 7.58 -0.45
N ILE A 110 9.83 7.50 0.75
CA ILE A 110 9.10 7.11 1.97
C ILE A 110 8.07 8.17 2.35
N GLU A 111 8.46 9.44 2.29
CA GLU A 111 7.58 10.58 2.59
C GLU A 111 6.46 10.71 1.56
N PHE A 112 6.75 10.50 0.27
CA PHE A 112 5.76 10.36 -0.79
C PHE A 112 4.76 9.25 -0.47
N GLY A 113 5.22 8.08 -0.04
CA GLY A 113 4.34 7.00 0.41
C GLY A 113 3.45 7.40 1.58
N MET A 114 3.99 8.15 2.54
CA MET A 114 3.20 8.67 3.67
C MET A 114 2.14 9.68 3.22
N ILE A 115 2.47 10.56 2.27
CA ILE A 115 1.51 11.51 1.67
C ILE A 115 0.41 10.74 0.94
N ALA A 116 0.77 9.70 0.17
CA ALA A 116 -0.21 8.84 -0.51
C ALA A 116 -1.14 8.16 0.51
N CYS A 117 -0.61 7.63 1.61
CA CYS A 117 -1.42 7.05 2.69
C CYS A 117 -2.39 8.07 3.30
N ALA A 118 -1.94 9.30 3.55
CA ALA A 118 -2.80 10.38 4.04
C ALA A 118 -3.88 10.77 3.01
N GLY A 119 -3.55 10.75 1.72
CA GLY A 119 -4.45 11.06 0.61
C GLY A 119 -5.62 10.08 0.44
N ILE A 120 -5.50 8.85 0.94
CA ILE A 120 -6.59 7.86 0.92
C ILE A 120 -7.79 8.33 1.76
N ILE A 121 -7.54 9.06 2.86
CA ILE A 121 -8.60 9.55 3.76
C ILE A 121 -9.58 10.51 3.05
N PRO A 122 -9.13 11.65 2.48
CA PRO A 122 -10.03 12.54 1.76
C PRO A 122 -10.63 11.87 0.52
N LEU A 123 -9.88 10.99 -0.17
CA LEU A 123 -10.41 10.24 -1.31
C LEU A 123 -11.62 9.41 -0.91
N ALA A 124 -11.52 8.59 0.15
CA ALA A 124 -12.62 7.75 0.62
C ALA A 124 -13.82 8.57 1.11
N LEU A 125 -13.57 9.64 1.87
CA LEU A 125 -14.61 10.48 2.45
C LEU A 125 -15.36 11.35 1.42
N ILE A 126 -14.74 11.66 0.28
CA ILE A 126 -15.36 12.49 -0.77
C ILE A 126 -15.91 11.61 -1.88
N CYS A 127 -15.09 10.74 -2.47
CA CYS A 127 -15.49 9.93 -3.61
C CYS A 127 -16.42 8.78 -3.22
N GLY A 128 -16.31 8.26 -1.99
CA GLY A 128 -17.20 7.21 -1.49
C GLY A 128 -18.67 7.64 -1.54
N PRO A 129 -19.07 8.73 -0.86
CA PRO A 129 -20.43 9.24 -0.93
C PRO A 129 -20.90 9.62 -2.34
N ILE A 130 -20.04 10.23 -3.17
CA ILE A 130 -20.36 10.57 -4.57
C ILE A 130 -20.73 9.31 -5.38
N ARG A 131 -20.12 8.17 -5.08
CA ARG A 131 -20.36 6.88 -5.75
C ARG A 131 -21.36 5.99 -5.02
N GLY A 132 -21.98 6.47 -3.95
CA GLY A 132 -22.96 5.70 -3.18
C GLY A 132 -22.36 4.55 -2.36
N ILE A 133 -21.08 4.63 -2.00
CA ILE A 133 -20.41 3.66 -1.13
C ILE A 133 -20.88 3.87 0.33
N PRO A 134 -21.25 2.80 1.06
CA PRO A 134 -21.61 2.90 2.47
C PRO A 134 -20.45 3.43 3.32
N PHE A 135 -20.76 4.31 4.27
CA PHE A 135 -19.73 4.94 5.11
C PHE A 135 -18.84 3.92 5.85
N TRP A 136 -19.43 2.83 6.35
CA TRP A 136 -18.67 1.77 7.03
C TRP A 136 -17.69 1.06 6.09
N TRP A 137 -17.99 0.98 4.79
CA TRP A 137 -17.05 0.46 3.79
C TRP A 137 -15.90 1.44 3.56
N SER A 138 -16.19 2.76 3.51
CA SER A 138 -15.15 3.78 3.44
C SER A 138 -14.20 3.76 4.65
N VAL A 139 -14.64 3.28 5.81
CA VAL A 139 -13.73 3.02 6.96
C VAL A 139 -12.72 1.92 6.64
N ILE A 140 -13.14 0.87 5.92
CA ILE A 140 -12.23 -0.17 5.42
C ILE A 140 -11.24 0.44 4.43
N ASP A 141 -11.71 1.27 3.48
CA ASP A 141 -10.83 1.95 2.51
C ASP A 141 -9.78 2.83 3.21
N MET A 142 -10.19 3.62 4.21
CA MET A 142 -9.28 4.47 4.98
C MET A 142 -8.24 3.67 5.78
N SER A 143 -8.59 2.44 6.18
CA SER A 143 -7.69 1.57 6.95
C SER A 143 -6.40 1.27 6.18
N PHE A 144 -6.44 1.19 4.85
CA PHE A 144 -5.24 1.00 4.03
C PHE A 144 -4.23 2.13 4.21
N GLY A 145 -4.70 3.39 4.30
CA GLY A 145 -3.84 4.54 4.60
C GLY A 145 -3.28 4.50 6.02
N VAL A 146 -4.15 4.19 7.00
CA VAL A 146 -3.77 4.14 8.42
C VAL A 146 -2.76 3.03 8.70
N PHE A 147 -2.96 1.83 8.17
CA PHE A 147 -2.03 0.72 8.37
C PHE A 147 -0.81 0.82 7.45
N GLY A 148 -0.96 1.39 6.24
CA GLY A 148 0.14 1.61 5.31
C GLY A 148 1.17 2.62 5.80
N VAL A 149 0.75 3.66 6.53
CA VAL A 149 1.68 4.69 7.03
C VAL A 149 2.58 4.18 8.18
N ILE A 150 2.14 3.17 8.93
CA ILE A 150 2.88 2.61 10.08
C ILE A 150 4.28 2.11 9.69
N PRO A 151 4.45 1.16 8.74
CA PRO A 151 5.77 0.70 8.34
C PRO A 151 6.62 1.84 7.76
N LEU A 152 6.02 2.79 7.04
CA LEU A 152 6.73 3.94 6.47
C LEU A 152 7.28 4.87 7.55
N LEU A 153 6.52 5.13 8.62
CA LEU A 153 6.99 5.91 9.77
C LEU A 153 8.14 5.22 10.49
N ILE A 154 8.05 3.90 10.69
CA ILE A 154 9.12 3.10 11.30
C ILE A 154 10.38 3.19 10.43
N VAL A 155 10.26 2.94 9.12
CA VAL A 155 11.37 3.04 8.17
C VAL A 155 11.96 4.45 8.18
N ARG A 156 11.14 5.50 8.10
CA ARG A 156 11.62 6.89 8.11
C ARG A 156 12.47 7.19 9.35
N ARG A 157 12.03 6.77 10.54
CA ARG A 157 12.80 6.93 11.78
C ARG A 157 14.13 6.19 11.73
N MET A 158 14.14 4.96 11.20
CA MET A 158 15.36 4.17 11.02
C MET A 158 16.32 4.81 10.01
N ILE A 159 15.82 5.35 8.90
CA ILE A 159 16.62 6.06 7.89
C ILE A 159 17.26 7.30 8.49
N LYS A 160 16.52 8.09 9.28
CA LYS A 160 17.08 9.27 9.96
C LYS A 160 18.20 8.90 10.94
N ARG A 161 18.08 7.78 11.66
CA ARG A 161 19.17 7.27 12.50
C ARG A 161 20.37 6.83 11.65
N LEU A 162 20.13 6.19 10.50
CA LEU A 162 21.18 5.76 9.58
C LEU A 162 21.96 6.97 9.02
N GLU A 163 21.25 8.03 8.64
CA GLU A 163 21.82 9.29 8.15
C GLU A 163 22.80 9.91 9.17
N VAL A 164 22.45 9.92 10.46
CA VAL A 164 23.32 10.41 11.54
C VAL A 164 24.58 9.57 11.67
N LEU A 165 24.45 8.23 11.67
CA LEU A 165 25.60 7.33 11.76
C LEU A 165 26.57 7.47 10.57
N GLU A 166 26.02 7.65 9.36
CA GLU A 166 26.83 7.86 8.15
C GLU A 166 27.57 9.20 8.17
N ARG A 167 26.92 10.27 8.64
CA ARG A 167 27.57 11.58 8.82
C ARG A 167 28.67 11.53 9.88
N ALA A 168 28.42 10.90 11.02
CA ALA A 168 29.41 10.76 12.08
C ALA A 168 30.66 9.98 11.61
N ALA A 169 30.45 8.92 10.83
CA ALA A 169 31.55 8.17 10.23
C ALA A 169 32.34 9.01 9.21
N ALA A 170 31.68 9.82 8.39
CA ALA A 170 32.33 10.71 7.43
C ALA A 170 33.14 11.82 8.12
N THR A 171 32.68 12.35 9.25
CA THR A 171 33.42 13.35 10.04
C THR A 171 34.62 12.75 10.78
N ALA A 172 34.53 11.48 11.20
CA ALA A 172 35.62 10.81 11.92
C ALA A 172 36.77 10.36 11.01
N ASN A 173 36.50 10.21 9.70
CA ASN A 173 37.50 9.82 8.72
C ASN A 173 37.44 10.76 7.51
N PRO A 174 37.83 12.04 7.69
CA PRO A 174 37.87 12.99 6.58
C PRO A 174 38.79 12.42 5.50
N ALA A 175 38.32 12.39 4.25
CA ALA A 175 39.17 12.02 3.13
C ALA A 175 40.45 12.88 3.18
N PRO A 176 41.63 12.31 2.86
CA PRO A 176 42.85 13.10 2.84
C PRO A 176 42.62 14.30 1.93
N VAL A 177 42.71 15.50 2.51
CA VAL A 177 42.69 16.76 1.77
C VAL A 177 43.77 16.61 0.72
N ALA A 178 43.39 16.63 -0.56
CA ALA A 178 44.35 16.63 -1.65
C ALA A 178 45.27 17.84 -1.43
N ALA A 179 46.48 17.58 -0.94
CA ALA A 179 47.47 18.60 -0.69
C ALA A 179 47.98 19.09 -2.05
N GLY A 180 47.45 20.22 -2.50
CA GLY A 180 48.09 21.14 -3.43
C GLY A 180 48.06 20.79 -4.92
N ALA A 181 47.55 21.74 -5.70
CA ALA A 181 48.35 22.44 -6.72
C ALA A 181 47.93 23.91 -6.72
#